data_AF-A0A6L8GFG0-F1
#
_entry.id   AF-A0A6L8GFG0-F1
#
_cell.length_a   1.000
_cell.length_b   1.000
_cell.length_c   1.000
_cell.angle_alpha   90.00
_cell.angle_beta   90.00
_cell.angle_gamma   90.00
#
_symmetry.space_group_name_H-M   'P 1'
#
loop_
_entity.id
_entity.type
_entity.pdbx_description
1 polymer ?
#
loop_
_entity_poly.entity_id
_entity_poly.type
_entity_poly.pdbx_seq_one_letter_code
_entity_poly.pdbx_strand_id
1 'polypeptide(L)'
;MDIRDASARMPTVRNLRDEPELRAALARAHVHGDAVLIDRRTRWGNSFRIGPGTSRAQAVELYRADLWRRVREGTITLEDLAALAPCRLACWCRPKACHGDVLARAAAWAAARLAGRAP
;
A
#
# COMPACT_ATOMS: atom_id res chain seq x y z
N MET A 1 28.83 -6.72 13.75
CA MET A 1 27.69 -5.78 13.61
C MET A 1 26.68 -6.49 12.73
N ASP A 2 25.72 -7.15 13.38
CA ASP A 2 24.84 -8.15 12.77
C ASP A 2 23.85 -7.53 11.76
N ILE A 3 23.92 -7.98 10.50
CA ILE A 3 22.98 -7.62 9.41
C ILE A 3 21.77 -8.60 9.39
N ARG A 4 21.53 -9.35 10.47
CA ARG A 4 20.55 -10.44 10.49
C ARG A 4 19.29 -10.10 11.30
N ASP A 5 18.59 -9.01 10.97
CA ASP A 5 17.17 -8.86 11.38
C ASP A 5 16.37 -7.87 10.51
N ALA A 6 16.54 -7.93 9.18
CA ALA A 6 15.70 -7.20 8.25
C ALA A 6 14.70 -8.16 7.58
N SER A 7 13.92 -8.90 8.37
CA SER A 7 12.69 -9.47 7.83
C SER A 7 11.80 -8.29 7.45
N ALA A 8 11.54 -8.10 6.15
CA ALA A 8 10.81 -6.93 5.64
C ALA A 8 9.47 -6.79 6.38
N ARG A 9 9.41 -5.88 7.35
CA ARG A 9 8.23 -5.67 8.18
C ARG A 9 7.10 -5.23 7.27
N MET A 10 6.00 -5.97 7.28
CA MET A 10 4.84 -5.62 6.47
C MET A 10 4.26 -4.28 6.96
N PRO A 11 4.01 -3.32 6.04
CA PRO A 11 3.38 -2.05 6.38
C PRO A 11 2.08 -2.24 7.14
N THR A 12 1.86 -1.40 8.14
CA THR A 12 0.54 -1.34 8.78
C THR A 12 -0.39 -0.47 7.95
N VAL A 13 -1.67 -0.84 7.89
CA VAL A 13 -2.69 -0.05 7.23
C VAL A 13 -3.52 0.67 8.31
N ARG A 14 -3.55 1.99 8.24
CA ARG A 14 -4.19 2.89 9.20
C ARG A 14 -5.52 3.40 8.64
N ASN A 15 -6.51 3.55 9.51
CA ASN A 15 -7.82 4.06 9.13
C ASN A 15 -7.89 5.57 9.41
N LEU A 16 -8.00 6.38 8.36
CA LEU A 16 -8.08 7.85 8.46
C LEU A 16 -9.36 8.36 9.12
N ARG A 17 -10.36 7.51 9.33
CA ARG A 17 -11.54 7.85 10.12
C ARG A 17 -11.22 7.97 11.61
N ASP A 18 -10.21 7.25 12.07
CA ASP A 18 -9.84 7.15 13.47
C ASP A 18 -8.63 8.04 13.81
N GLU A 19 -8.03 8.70 12.80
CA GLU A 19 -6.83 9.54 12.94
C GLU A 19 -7.02 10.92 12.28
N PRO A 20 -7.75 11.85 12.94
CA PRO A 20 -8.11 13.15 12.34
C PRO A 20 -6.90 14.05 12.04
N GLU A 21 -5.86 14.03 12.88
CA GLU A 21 -4.63 14.80 12.66
C GLU A 21 -3.85 14.27 11.46
N LEU A 22 -3.66 12.95 11.38
CA LEU A 22 -3.02 12.32 10.23
C LEU A 22 -3.81 12.56 8.95
N ARG A 23 -5.15 12.47 9.01
CA ARG A 23 -6.04 12.83 7.90
C ARG A 23 -5.82 14.27 7.44
N ALA A 24 -5.75 15.23 8.36
CA ALA A 24 -5.55 16.64 8.04
C ALA A 24 -4.18 16.89 7.40
N ALA A 25 -3.13 16.27 7.94
CA ALA A 25 -1.79 16.32 7.36
C ALA A 25 -1.78 15.71 5.95
N LEU A 26 -2.36 14.53 5.77
CA LEU A 26 -2.38 13.81 4.50
C LEU A 26 -3.31 14.44 3.44
N ALA A 27 -4.23 15.30 3.86
CA ALA A 27 -5.05 16.09 2.94
C ALA A 27 -4.26 17.25 2.31
N ARG A 28 -3.24 17.77 3.00
CA ARG A 28 -2.37 18.84 2.51
C ARG A 28 -1.23 18.28 1.63
N ALA A 29 -0.69 17.13 2.02
CA ALA A 29 0.37 16.44 1.27
C ALA A 29 0.13 14.92 1.32
N HIS A 30 0.30 14.20 0.22
CA HIS A 30 0.05 12.76 0.19
C HIS A 30 1.02 11.89 1.02
N VAL A 31 2.03 12.50 1.66
CA VAL A 31 2.99 11.87 2.56
C VAL A 31 3.16 12.76 3.80
N HIS A 32 3.18 12.16 4.99
CA HIS A 32 3.45 12.86 6.26
C HIS A 32 4.22 11.94 7.21
N GLY A 33 5.49 12.29 7.46
CA GLY A 33 6.42 11.39 8.16
C GLY A 33 6.56 10.06 7.40
N ASP A 34 6.40 8.96 8.10
CA ASP A 34 6.36 7.59 7.56
C ASP A 34 4.96 7.17 7.07
N ALA A 35 3.96 8.05 7.10
CA ALA A 35 2.63 7.74 6.61
C ALA A 35 2.42 8.16 5.15
N VAL A 36 1.84 7.26 4.35
CA VAL A 36 1.56 7.45 2.92
C VAL A 36 0.07 7.32 2.68
N LEU A 37 -0.53 8.34 2.06
CA LEU A 37 -1.91 8.26 1.60
C LEU A 37 -2.01 7.26 0.44
N ILE A 38 -2.93 6.31 0.54
CA ILE A 38 -3.15 5.30 -0.50
C ILE A 38 -4.57 5.32 -1.06
N ASP A 39 -5.31 6.43 -0.91
CA ASP A 39 -6.63 6.57 -1.51
C ASP A 39 -6.55 6.94 -3.00
N ARG A 40 -7.73 7.07 -3.63
CA ARG A 40 -7.89 7.31 -5.07
C ARG A 40 -7.26 8.60 -5.60
N ARG A 41 -6.84 9.52 -4.72
CA ARG A 41 -6.09 10.73 -5.10
C ARG A 41 -4.63 10.44 -5.42
N THR A 42 -4.18 9.22 -5.20
CA THR A 42 -2.79 8.80 -5.35
C THR A 42 -2.66 7.67 -6.36
N ARG A 43 -1.44 7.45 -6.86
CA ARG A 43 -1.13 6.30 -7.73
C ARG A 43 -1.35 4.93 -7.06
N TRP A 44 -1.49 4.90 -5.73
CA TRP A 44 -1.71 3.69 -4.94
C TRP A 44 -3.18 3.35 -4.72
N GLY A 45 -4.08 4.27 -5.10
CA GLY A 45 -5.51 4.13 -4.89
C GLY A 45 -6.15 2.98 -5.65
N ASN A 46 -7.19 2.40 -5.05
CA ASN A 46 -8.03 1.42 -5.73
C ASN A 46 -9.02 2.09 -6.69
N SER A 47 -8.79 1.99 -8.00
CA SER A 47 -9.66 2.53 -9.05
C SER A 47 -11.05 1.86 -9.10
N PHE A 48 -11.17 0.62 -8.60
CA PHE A 48 -12.43 -0.13 -8.59
C PHE A 48 -13.31 0.32 -7.42
N ARG A 49 -14.52 0.79 -7.73
CA ARG A 49 -15.49 1.30 -6.74
C ARG A 49 -16.41 0.19 -6.28
N ILE A 50 -16.77 0.23 -5.00
CA ILE A 50 -17.78 -0.65 -4.41
C ILE A 50 -19.15 -0.07 -4.76
N GLY A 51 -20.07 -0.89 -5.26
CA GLY A 51 -21.37 -0.44 -5.72
C GLY A 51 -22.24 -1.58 -6.24
N PRO A 52 -23.36 -1.27 -6.91
CA PRO A 52 -24.19 -2.28 -7.57
C PRO A 52 -23.35 -3.13 -8.52
N GLY A 53 -23.28 -4.44 -8.28
CA GLY A 53 -22.50 -5.38 -9.09
C GLY A 53 -21.00 -5.49 -8.74
N THR A 54 -20.48 -4.72 -7.77
CA THR A 54 -19.10 -4.88 -7.29
C THR A 54 -19.05 -4.86 -5.78
N SER A 55 -18.92 -6.05 -5.20
CA SER A 55 -18.63 -6.24 -3.79
C SER A 55 -17.25 -5.71 -3.41
N ARG A 56 -17.02 -5.52 -2.12
CA ARG A 56 -15.71 -5.14 -1.58
C ARG A 56 -14.61 -6.13 -1.91
N ALA A 57 -14.91 -7.43 -1.80
CA ALA A 57 -13.97 -8.47 -2.13
C ALA A 57 -13.59 -8.40 -3.62
N GLN A 58 -14.57 -8.23 -4.51
CA GLN A 58 -14.31 -8.04 -5.94
C GLN A 58 -13.47 -6.79 -6.20
N ALA A 59 -13.78 -5.65 -5.59
CA ALA A 59 -12.98 -4.43 -5.76
C ALA A 59 -11.53 -4.59 -5.28
N VAL A 60 -11.29 -5.34 -4.19
CA VAL A 60 -9.94 -5.64 -3.68
C VAL A 60 -9.21 -6.60 -4.62
N GLU A 61 -9.89 -7.62 -5.15
CA GLU A 61 -9.28 -8.59 -6.08
C GLU A 61 -8.94 -7.93 -7.42
N LEU A 62 -9.84 -7.10 -7.95
CA LEU A 62 -9.56 -6.29 -9.15
C LEU A 62 -8.35 -5.37 -8.95
N TYR A 63 -8.24 -4.74 -7.77
CA TYR A 63 -7.07 -3.95 -7.43
C TYR A 63 -5.80 -4.78 -7.39
N ARG A 64 -5.84 -5.99 -6.82
CA ARG A 64 -4.70 -6.90 -6.80
C ARG A 64 -4.25 -7.23 -8.22
N ALA A 65 -5.17 -7.59 -9.10
CA ALA A 65 -4.86 -7.89 -10.49
C ALA A 65 -4.26 -6.66 -11.22
N ASP A 66 -4.83 -5.47 -11.00
CA ASP A 66 -4.33 -4.22 -11.57
C ASP A 66 -2.93 -3.85 -11.07
N LEU A 67 -2.68 -3.99 -9.76
CA LEU A 67 -1.36 -3.72 -9.18
C LEU A 67 -0.27 -4.57 -9.87
N TRP A 68 -0.50 -5.87 -10.02
CA TRP A 68 0.47 -6.76 -10.66
C TRP A 68 0.57 -6.56 -12.17
N ARG A 69 -0.52 -6.15 -12.84
CA ARG A 69 -0.46 -5.69 -14.23
C ARG A 69 0.45 -4.47 -14.36
N ARG A 70 0.28 -3.46 -13.50
CA ARG A 70 1.09 -2.24 -13.46
C ARG A 70 2.57 -2.52 -13.17
N VAL A 71 2.86 -3.51 -12.32
CA VAL A 71 4.23 -3.98 -12.09
C VAL A 71 4.84 -4.63 -13.33
N ARG A 72 4.10 -5.51 -14.02
CA ARG A 72 4.58 -6.14 -15.27
C ARG A 72 4.81 -5.13 -16.39
N GLU A 73 4.00 -4.09 -16.45
CA GLU A 73 4.12 -2.98 -17.41
C GLU A 73 5.19 -1.95 -17.02
N GLY A 74 5.78 -2.05 -15.83
CA GLY A 74 6.82 -1.13 -15.35
C GLY A 74 6.30 0.23 -14.86
N THR A 75 4.98 0.44 -14.77
CA THR A 75 4.39 1.69 -14.24
C THR A 75 4.45 1.81 -12.72
N ILE A 76 4.66 0.68 -12.04
CA ILE A 76 5.08 0.59 -10.64
C ILE A 76 6.30 -0.34 -10.63
N THR A 77 7.42 0.11 -10.11
CA THR A 77 8.61 -0.75 -10.01
C THR A 77 8.62 -1.58 -8.71
N LEU A 78 9.60 -2.49 -8.57
CA LEU A 78 9.79 -3.19 -7.30
C LEU A 78 10.32 -2.25 -6.22
N GLU A 79 11.15 -1.27 -6.59
CA GLU A 79 11.69 -0.24 -5.72
C GLU A 79 10.57 0.67 -5.20
N ASP A 80 9.63 1.04 -6.09
CA ASP A 80 8.41 1.77 -5.73
C ASP A 80 7.59 1.05 -4.63
N LEU A 81 7.44 -0.27 -4.75
CA LEU A 81 6.76 -1.09 -3.75
C LEU A 81 7.59 -1.23 -2.47
N ALA A 82 8.88 -1.53 -2.60
CA ALA A 82 9.77 -1.72 -1.46
C ALA A 82 9.90 -0.44 -0.61
N ALA A 83 9.84 0.74 -1.24
CA ALA A 83 9.83 2.03 -0.54
C ALA A 83 8.63 2.20 0.40
N LEU A 84 7.54 1.44 0.20
CA LEU A 84 6.40 1.44 1.10
C LEU A 84 6.56 0.51 2.31
N ALA A 85 7.53 -0.42 2.30
CA ALA A 85 7.73 -1.41 3.37
C ALA A 85 7.92 -0.78 4.77
N PRO A 86 8.70 0.30 4.95
CA PRO A 86 8.83 0.96 6.26
C PRO A 86 7.65 1.89 6.59
N CYS A 87 6.66 2.06 5.71
CA CYS A 87 5.62 3.07 5.86
C CYS A 87 4.37 2.57 6.61
N ARG A 88 3.57 3.52 7.08
CA ARG A 88 2.16 3.34 7.45
C ARG A 88 1.27 3.72 6.27
N LEU A 89 0.44 2.80 5.79
CA LEU A 89 -0.44 3.04 4.65
C LEU A 89 -1.80 3.57 5.12
N ALA A 90 -2.14 4.80 4.76
CA ALA A 90 -3.35 5.46 5.22
C ALA A 90 -4.53 5.30 4.23
N CYS A 91 -5.62 4.70 4.70
CA CYS A 91 -6.81 4.40 3.92
C CYS A 91 -8.10 4.68 4.72
N TRP A 92 -9.26 4.50 4.08
CA TRP A 92 -10.59 4.75 4.66
C TRP A 92 -11.42 3.49 4.92
N CYS A 93 -10.92 2.32 4.50
CA CYS A 93 -11.71 1.09 4.39
C CYS A 93 -11.61 0.16 5.60
N ARG A 94 -10.53 0.23 6.39
CA ARG A 94 -10.39 -0.59 7.58
C ARG A 94 -11.48 -0.27 8.61
N PRO A 95 -11.89 -1.26 9.44
CA PRO A 95 -11.37 -2.62 9.57
C PRO A 95 -11.90 -3.62 8.51
N LYS A 96 -12.77 -3.20 7.58
CA LYS A 96 -13.24 -4.07 6.49
C LYS A 96 -12.08 -4.35 5.51
N ALA A 97 -12.23 -5.39 4.69
CA ALA A 97 -11.24 -5.75 3.66
C ALA A 97 -10.78 -4.51 2.86
N CYS A 98 -9.46 -4.31 2.79
CA CYS A 98 -8.85 -3.09 2.29
C CYS A 98 -7.83 -3.40 1.20
N HIS A 99 -7.79 -2.56 0.16
CA HIS A 99 -6.75 -2.68 -0.88
C HIS A 99 -5.35 -2.40 -0.32
N GLY A 100 -5.24 -1.61 0.75
CA GLY A 100 -4.00 -1.40 1.49
C GLY A 100 -3.38 -2.69 2.01
N ASP A 101 -4.17 -3.72 2.29
CA ASP A 101 -3.66 -5.03 2.72
C ASP A 101 -2.92 -5.73 1.58
N VAL A 102 -3.41 -5.59 0.36
CA VAL A 102 -2.75 -6.09 -0.87
C VAL A 102 -1.44 -5.32 -1.09
N LEU A 103 -1.49 -3.99 -0.98
CA LEU A 103 -0.33 -3.14 -1.18
C LEU A 103 0.77 -3.37 -0.13
N ALA A 104 0.39 -3.55 1.14
CA ALA A 104 1.32 -3.87 2.22
C ALA A 104 2.04 -5.21 1.97
N ARG A 105 1.32 -6.25 1.54
CA ARG A 105 1.92 -7.54 1.19
C ARG A 105 2.88 -7.41 0.00
N ALA A 106 2.49 -6.66 -1.03
CA ALA A 106 3.33 -6.41 -2.20
C ALA A 106 4.61 -5.64 -1.83
N ALA A 107 4.50 -4.64 -0.96
CA ALA A 107 5.63 -3.86 -0.44
C ALA A 107 6.63 -4.74 0.34
N ALA A 108 6.14 -5.55 1.28
CA ALA A 108 6.97 -6.47 2.06
C ALA A 108 7.69 -7.48 1.15
N TRP A 109 6.96 -8.08 0.20
CA TRP A 109 7.53 -9.01 -0.77
C TRP A 109 8.60 -8.35 -1.65
N ALA A 110 8.35 -7.14 -2.14
CA ALA A 110 9.29 -6.43 -3.00
C ALA A 110 10.57 -6.08 -2.24
N ALA A 111 10.45 -5.59 -1.00
CA ALA A 111 11.60 -5.29 -0.14
C ALA A 111 12.44 -6.54 0.13
N ALA A 112 11.82 -7.67 0.50
CA ALA A 112 12.52 -8.93 0.71
C ALA A 112 13.21 -9.43 -0.58
N ARG A 113 12.53 -9.30 -1.72
CA ARG A 113 13.08 -9.71 -3.02
C ARG A 113 14.28 -8.87 -3.45
N LEU A 114 14.27 -7.58 -3.19
CA LEU A 114 15.39 -6.69 -3.50
C LEU A 114 16.57 -6.90 -2.53
N ALA A 115 16.30 -7.14 -1.23
CA ALA A 115 17.33 -7.47 -0.26
C ALA A 115 18.08 -8.77 -0.62
N GLY A 116 17.37 -9.79 -1.10
CA GLY A 116 17.97 -11.04 -1.60
C GLY A 116 18.61 -10.94 -2.99
N ARG A 117 18.54 -9.78 -3.65
CA ARG A 117 19.17 -9.49 -4.95
C ARG A 117 20.37 -8.55 -4.83
N ALA A 118 20.77 -8.16 -3.62
CA ALA A 118 22.00 -7.41 -3.41
C ALA A 118 23.20 -8.24 -3.92
N PRO A 119 24.16 -7.62 -4.63
CA PRO A 119 25.26 -8.32 -5.29
C PRO A 119 26.16 -9.08 -4.33
#